data_AF-A0A5E4MZN1-F1
#
_entry.id   AF-A0A5E4MZN1-F1
#
_cell.length_a   1.000
_cell.length_b   1.000
_cell.length_c   1.000
_cell.angle_alpha   90.00
_cell.angle_beta   90.00
_cell.angle_gamma   90.00
#
_symmetry.space_group_name_H-M   'P 1'
#
loop_
_entity.id
_entity.type
_entity.pdbx_description
1 polymer ?
#
loop_
_entity_poly.entity_id
_entity_poly.type
_entity_poly.pdbx_seq_one_letter_code
_entity_poly.pdbx_strand_id
1 'polypeptide(L)'
;MIFKILEGFHIHHYKEVVSTNIEALDLINKKISNETAIIANKQSGGKGRAGKIWISPEGNLHVSLIINQVTDINKLTEFTFIAALAVGNTLLSLKSDLHLQYKWPNDVLIDNKKISGILLEKKINSSWMVIGIGINITSAPLQETTCISDYSNPVLNTNLLKELIINFNRLRKQWLLCGFYDIQKIWLKRVFKLNEQVSIRLADQLYTGTFTDIDEYGRLVLQQENKNLIYFNTAALRDNISFFYTPSEVPSTEKPIQNLSSINMGDSIACAGVCLTIIDIIDDVFAAQVSRETLKATNLNTWKIGTKINLEQATKLSDRIDGHLVQGHIDGIVRILMINQNLSSREIKLLCPHELTKFIAKKGSVTLDGISLTVNSIVNQEFTVNIIPYTWQSTTFQYSKVNDFLNLEVDIIARYLHRLLRN
;
A
#
# COMPACT_ATOMS: atom_id res chain seq x y z
N MET A 1 -33.27 4.49 -17.32
CA MET A 1 -31.84 4.15 -17.45
C MET A 1 -31.09 5.46 -17.72
N ILE A 2 -30.41 6.01 -16.71
CA ILE A 2 -29.65 7.27 -16.83
C ILE A 2 -28.17 6.88 -16.84
N PHE A 3 -27.50 7.03 -17.98
CA PHE A 3 -26.05 6.86 -18.06
C PHE A 3 -25.38 8.10 -17.49
N LYS A 4 -24.96 8.03 -16.22
CA LYS A 4 -24.04 8.99 -15.63
C LYS A 4 -22.68 8.31 -15.50
N ILE A 5 -21.63 8.94 -16.03
CA ILE A 5 -20.25 8.55 -15.72
C ILE A 5 -19.88 9.24 -14.41
N LEU A 6 -19.35 8.47 -13.46
CA LEU A 6 -18.92 8.96 -12.15
C LEU A 6 -17.54 8.40 -11.86
N GLU A 7 -16.51 9.25 -11.85
CA GLU A 7 -15.11 8.82 -11.60
C GLU A 7 -14.67 7.65 -12.51
N GLY A 8 -15.06 7.69 -13.79
CA GLY A 8 -14.76 6.64 -14.75
C GLY A 8 -15.70 5.43 -14.71
N PHE A 9 -16.63 5.35 -13.74
CA PHE A 9 -17.64 4.28 -13.69
C PHE A 9 -18.92 4.63 -14.46
N HIS A 10 -19.39 3.72 -15.30
CA HIS A 10 -20.74 3.75 -15.85
C HIS A 10 -21.76 3.28 -14.80
N ILE A 11 -22.71 4.14 -14.42
CA ILE A 11 -23.70 3.81 -13.38
C ILE A 11 -24.97 3.21 -14.01
N HIS A 12 -25.34 2.01 -13.58
CA HIS A 12 -26.60 1.35 -13.88
C HIS A 12 -27.48 1.29 -12.63
N HIS A 13 -28.59 2.04 -12.64
CA HIS A 13 -29.51 2.11 -11.50
C HIS A 13 -30.82 1.37 -11.79
N TYR A 14 -31.17 0.45 -10.90
CA TYR A 14 -32.39 -0.33 -10.92
C TYR A 14 -33.26 -0.02 -9.70
N LYS A 15 -34.58 -0.12 -9.86
CA LYS A 15 -35.50 -0.02 -8.71
C LYS A 15 -35.39 -1.26 -7.82
N GLU A 16 -35.43 -2.45 -8.41
CA GLU A 16 -35.31 -3.73 -7.71
C GLU A 16 -34.62 -4.75 -8.62
N VAL A 17 -33.78 -5.59 -8.03
CA VAL A 17 -33.11 -6.72 -8.70
C VAL A 17 -33.09 -7.93 -7.77
N VAL A 18 -32.79 -9.13 -8.29
CA VAL A 18 -32.51 -10.28 -7.42
C VAL A 18 -31.24 -10.04 -6.62
N SER A 19 -30.15 -9.70 -7.31
CA SER A 19 -28.93 -9.19 -6.69
C SER A 19 -28.14 -8.32 -7.67
N THR A 20 -27.52 -7.26 -7.19
CA THR A 20 -26.62 -6.40 -7.98
C THR A 20 -25.41 -7.20 -8.51
N ASN A 21 -24.94 -8.22 -7.77
CA ASN A 21 -23.86 -9.10 -8.25
C ASN A 21 -24.30 -9.97 -9.42
N ILE A 22 -25.54 -10.50 -9.38
CA ILE A 22 -26.09 -11.30 -10.48
C ILE A 22 -26.22 -10.44 -11.73
N GLU A 23 -26.76 -9.23 -11.59
CA GLU A 23 -26.88 -8.28 -12.70
C GLU A 23 -25.50 -7.89 -13.26
N ALA A 24 -24.51 -7.67 -12.40
CA ALA A 24 -23.14 -7.40 -12.82
C ALA A 24 -22.55 -8.55 -13.65
N LEU A 25 -22.74 -9.80 -13.21
CA LEU A 25 -22.30 -10.98 -13.95
C LEU A 25 -23.03 -11.13 -15.30
N ASP A 26 -24.31 -10.77 -15.37
CA ASP A 26 -25.08 -10.76 -16.62
C ASP A 26 -24.56 -9.70 -17.60
N LEU A 27 -24.28 -8.48 -17.12
CA LEU A 27 -23.67 -7.42 -17.93
C LEU A 27 -22.29 -7.83 -18.47
N ILE A 28 -21.47 -8.52 -17.66
CA ILE A 28 -20.20 -9.10 -18.13
C ILE A 28 -20.44 -10.10 -19.27
N ASN A 29 -21.45 -10.97 -19.17
CA ASN A 29 -21.79 -11.91 -20.26
C ASN A 29 -22.23 -11.20 -21.54
N LYS A 30 -22.90 -10.05 -21.41
CA LYS A 30 -23.30 -9.16 -22.51
C LYS A 30 -22.15 -8.29 -23.04
N LYS A 31 -20.92 -8.46 -22.53
CA LYS A 31 -19.73 -7.66 -22.88
C LYS A 31 -19.85 -6.17 -22.55
N ILE A 32 -20.71 -5.83 -21.57
CA ILE A 32 -20.86 -4.48 -21.02
C ILE A 32 -20.17 -4.50 -19.65
N SER A 33 -18.85 -4.36 -19.63
CA SER A 33 -18.06 -4.66 -18.42
C SER A 33 -17.04 -3.61 -18.02
N ASN A 34 -16.61 -2.69 -18.90
CA ASN A 34 -15.59 -1.71 -18.54
C ASN A 34 -16.09 -0.77 -17.43
N GLU A 35 -15.47 -0.84 -16.25
CA GLU A 35 -15.66 0.05 -15.10
C GLU A 35 -17.14 0.43 -14.91
N THR A 36 -17.95 -0.53 -14.46
CA THR A 36 -19.41 -0.36 -14.36
C THR A 36 -19.85 -0.58 -12.92
N ALA A 37 -20.70 0.30 -12.41
CA ALA A 37 -21.29 0.18 -11.08
C ALA A 37 -22.79 -0.06 -11.21
N ILE A 38 -23.27 -1.15 -10.63
CA ILE A 38 -24.67 -1.53 -10.61
C ILE A 38 -25.22 -1.18 -9.24
N ILE A 39 -26.28 -0.39 -9.18
CA ILE A 39 -26.97 -0.02 -7.94
C ILE A 39 -28.44 -0.39 -8.01
N ALA A 40 -29.00 -0.79 -6.87
CA ALA A 40 -30.43 -1.06 -6.74
C ALA A 40 -31.00 -0.46 -5.44
N ASN A 41 -32.24 0.04 -5.47
CA ASN A 41 -32.90 0.48 -4.23
C ASN A 41 -33.16 -0.72 -3.31
N LYS A 42 -33.47 -1.88 -3.87
CA LYS A 42 -33.81 -3.10 -3.14
C LYS A 42 -33.27 -4.35 -3.83
N GLN A 43 -32.89 -5.36 -3.05
CA GLN A 43 -32.60 -6.71 -3.58
C GLN A 43 -33.59 -7.73 -3.00
N SER A 44 -34.18 -8.57 -3.85
CA SER A 44 -35.07 -9.66 -3.42
C SER A 44 -34.33 -10.94 -3.02
N GLY A 45 -33.07 -11.08 -3.43
CA GLY A 45 -32.21 -12.24 -3.14
C GLY A 45 -30.75 -11.84 -2.90
N GLY A 46 -30.53 -10.80 -2.11
CA GLY A 46 -29.20 -10.32 -1.75
C GLY A 46 -28.34 -11.42 -1.13
N LYS A 47 -27.10 -11.57 -1.61
CA LYS A 47 -26.20 -12.63 -1.20
C LYS A 47 -25.08 -12.09 -0.30
N GLY A 48 -24.80 -12.84 0.76
CA GLY A 48 -23.57 -12.78 1.53
C GLY A 48 -22.69 -13.98 1.22
N ARG A 49 -21.63 -14.14 2.01
CA ARG A 49 -20.67 -15.24 1.85
C ARG A 49 -21.21 -16.55 2.42
N ALA A 50 -20.66 -17.67 1.92
CA ALA A 50 -21.03 -19.02 2.34
C ALA A 50 -22.56 -19.25 2.34
N GLY A 51 -23.25 -18.72 1.33
CA GLY A 51 -24.70 -18.90 1.17
C GLY A 51 -25.57 -18.07 2.14
N LYS A 52 -24.99 -17.23 3.00
CA LYS A 52 -25.76 -16.33 3.87
C LYS A 52 -26.55 -15.30 3.04
N ILE A 53 -27.66 -14.85 3.60
CA ILE A 53 -28.52 -13.83 2.98
C ILE A 53 -28.07 -12.44 3.44
N TRP A 54 -28.03 -11.49 2.51
CA TRP A 54 -27.89 -10.06 2.80
C TRP A 54 -29.25 -9.39 2.62
N ILE A 55 -29.86 -8.92 3.71
CA ILE A 55 -31.17 -8.26 3.67
C ILE A 55 -30.99 -6.82 3.15
N SER A 56 -31.66 -6.51 2.04
CA SER A 56 -31.45 -5.27 1.28
C SER A 56 -32.72 -4.43 1.18
N PRO A 57 -33.14 -3.73 2.25
CA PRO A 57 -34.27 -2.82 2.20
C PRO A 57 -33.92 -1.54 1.43
N GLU A 58 -34.96 -0.79 1.05
CA GLU A 58 -34.82 0.56 0.49
C GLU A 58 -34.22 1.54 1.52
N GLY A 59 -33.51 2.55 1.04
CA GLY A 59 -32.76 3.50 1.86
C GLY A 59 -31.30 3.10 2.11
N ASN A 60 -30.98 1.80 2.11
CA ASN A 60 -29.60 1.30 2.19
C ASN A 60 -28.90 1.35 0.82
N LEU A 61 -27.56 1.27 0.81
CA LEU A 61 -26.78 1.20 -0.44
C LEU A 61 -26.44 -0.25 -0.77
N HIS A 62 -26.88 -0.70 -1.94
CA HIS A 62 -26.55 -1.99 -2.53
C HIS A 62 -25.87 -1.71 -3.87
N VAL A 63 -24.56 -1.95 -3.95
CA VAL A 63 -23.76 -1.67 -5.15
C VAL A 63 -22.86 -2.84 -5.51
N SER A 64 -22.68 -3.08 -6.81
CA SER A 64 -21.68 -4.00 -7.34
C SER A 64 -20.79 -3.28 -8.34
N LEU A 65 -19.48 -3.36 -8.14
CA LEU A 65 -18.48 -2.77 -9.05
C LEU A 65 -17.90 -3.87 -9.94
N ILE A 66 -17.93 -3.66 -11.25
CA ILE A 66 -17.24 -4.51 -12.22
C ILE A 66 -15.85 -3.92 -12.47
N ILE A 67 -14.81 -4.69 -12.14
CA ILE A 67 -13.41 -4.29 -12.25
C ILE A 67 -12.68 -5.19 -13.27
N ASN A 68 -11.93 -4.57 -14.19
CA ASN A 68 -11.05 -5.27 -15.13
C ASN A 68 -9.67 -5.50 -14.50
N GLN A 69 -8.86 -6.36 -15.11
CA GLN A 69 -7.41 -6.51 -14.86
C GLN A 69 -7.01 -7.43 -13.70
N VAL A 70 -7.85 -8.38 -13.27
CA VAL A 70 -7.41 -9.40 -12.31
C VAL A 70 -7.13 -10.72 -13.02
N THR A 71 -5.91 -10.88 -13.53
CA THR A 71 -5.42 -12.15 -14.08
C THR A 71 -5.03 -13.14 -12.97
N ASP A 72 -4.55 -12.64 -11.82
CA ASP A 72 -4.13 -13.46 -10.68
C ASP A 72 -5.23 -13.62 -9.63
N ILE A 73 -5.59 -14.86 -9.31
CA ILE A 73 -6.60 -15.18 -8.30
C ILE A 73 -6.18 -14.76 -6.88
N ASN A 74 -4.88 -14.72 -6.61
CA ASN A 74 -4.34 -14.35 -5.30
C ASN A 74 -4.55 -12.87 -5.00
N LYS A 75 -4.64 -12.02 -6.04
CA LYS A 75 -4.94 -10.59 -5.89
C LYS A 75 -6.40 -10.30 -5.59
N LEU A 76 -7.31 -11.28 -5.73
CA LEU A 76 -8.73 -11.06 -5.44
C LEU A 76 -8.95 -10.71 -3.97
N THR A 77 -8.25 -11.38 -3.05
CA THR A 77 -8.41 -11.14 -1.61
C THR A 77 -8.06 -9.70 -1.25
N GLU A 78 -7.03 -9.15 -1.88
CA GLU A 78 -6.55 -7.78 -1.68
C GLU A 78 -7.65 -6.74 -1.95
N PHE A 79 -8.51 -6.96 -2.96
CA PHE A 79 -9.65 -6.08 -3.24
C PHE A 79 -10.72 -6.07 -2.15
N THR A 80 -10.79 -7.10 -1.30
CA THR A 80 -11.67 -7.07 -0.12
C THR A 80 -11.20 -6.00 0.87
N PHE A 81 -9.88 -5.86 1.05
CA PHE A 81 -9.30 -4.83 1.91
C PHE A 81 -9.48 -3.43 1.30
N ILE A 82 -9.25 -3.29 -0.01
CA ILE A 82 -9.49 -2.03 -0.75
C ILE A 82 -10.94 -1.59 -0.59
N ALA A 83 -11.90 -2.49 -0.81
CA ALA A 83 -13.33 -2.19 -0.65
C ALA A 83 -13.69 -1.85 0.80
N ALA A 84 -13.14 -2.56 1.78
CA ALA A 84 -13.38 -2.28 3.21
C ALA A 84 -12.86 -0.90 3.60
N LEU A 85 -11.64 -0.56 3.20
CA LEU A 85 -11.07 0.77 3.42
C LEU A 85 -11.86 1.86 2.70
N ALA A 86 -12.35 1.59 1.49
CA ALA A 86 -13.17 2.54 0.73
C ALA A 86 -14.48 2.85 1.47
N VAL A 87 -15.15 1.81 1.99
CA VAL A 87 -16.32 1.96 2.86
C VAL A 87 -15.95 2.75 4.12
N GLY A 88 -14.86 2.39 4.79
CA GLY A 88 -14.40 3.05 6.01
C GLY A 88 -14.15 4.54 5.82
N ASN A 89 -13.37 4.91 4.79
CA ASN A 89 -13.08 6.31 4.44
C ASN A 89 -14.36 7.09 4.11
N THR A 90 -15.32 6.43 3.45
CA THR A 90 -16.61 7.03 3.10
C THR A 90 -17.49 7.27 4.33
N LEU A 91 -17.47 6.37 5.32
CA LEU A 91 -18.21 6.56 6.57
C LEU A 91 -17.53 7.63 7.45
N LEU A 92 -16.19 7.63 7.51
CA LEU A 92 -15.42 8.61 8.27
C LEU A 92 -15.52 10.03 7.70
N SER A 93 -15.78 10.20 6.40
CA SER A 93 -16.04 11.51 5.81
C SER A 93 -17.40 12.09 6.21
N LEU A 94 -18.36 11.24 6.58
CA LEU A 94 -19.64 11.68 7.14
C LEU A 94 -19.55 12.01 8.64
N LYS A 95 -18.75 11.22 9.37
CA LYS A 95 -18.52 11.41 10.80
C LYS A 95 -17.13 10.89 11.19
N SER A 96 -16.25 11.80 11.60
CA SER A 96 -14.82 11.51 11.78
C SER A 96 -14.49 10.74 13.06
N ASP A 97 -15.34 10.81 14.09
CA ASP A 97 -15.16 10.19 15.40
C ASP A 97 -15.77 8.79 15.52
N LEU A 98 -16.20 8.17 14.41
CA LEU A 98 -16.72 6.81 14.42
C LEU A 98 -15.65 5.82 14.91
N HIS A 99 -16.05 4.94 15.84
CA HIS A 99 -15.27 3.77 16.21
C HIS A 99 -15.41 2.68 15.13
N LEU A 100 -14.87 3.01 13.95
CA LEU A 100 -14.85 2.16 12.78
C LEU A 100 -13.78 1.07 12.94
N GLN A 101 -14.19 -0.18 12.69
CA GLN A 101 -13.30 -1.34 12.71
C GLN A 101 -13.48 -2.22 11.47
N TYR A 102 -12.43 -2.92 11.08
CA TYR A 102 -12.47 -3.89 9.98
C TYR A 102 -12.38 -5.31 10.51
N LYS A 103 -13.40 -6.12 10.23
CA LYS A 103 -13.43 -7.52 10.65
C LYS A 103 -13.05 -8.40 9.47
N TRP A 104 -11.92 -9.10 9.63
CA TRP A 104 -11.52 -10.11 8.66
C TRP A 104 -12.64 -11.16 8.56
N PRO A 105 -13.06 -11.56 7.34
CA PRO A 105 -12.37 -11.28 6.09
C PRO A 105 -12.95 -10.14 5.25
N ASN A 106 -14.15 -9.65 5.53
CA ASN A 106 -14.91 -8.87 4.55
C ASN A 106 -16.00 -7.94 5.14
N ASP A 107 -15.96 -7.68 6.44
CA ASP A 107 -16.99 -6.92 7.13
C ASP A 107 -16.43 -5.62 7.71
N VAL A 108 -17.24 -4.56 7.70
CA VAL A 108 -16.94 -3.27 8.35
C VAL A 108 -17.90 -3.07 9.50
N LEU A 109 -17.38 -2.67 10.65
CA LEU A 109 -18.10 -2.48 11.90
C LEU A 109 -18.03 -1.04 12.38
N ILE A 110 -19.05 -0.60 13.13
CA ILE A 110 -19.03 0.56 14.02
C ILE A 110 -19.47 0.08 15.39
N ASP A 111 -18.72 0.40 16.45
CA ASP A 111 -19.01 -0.04 17.82
C ASP A 111 -19.24 -1.56 17.92
N ASN A 112 -18.38 -2.34 17.26
CA ASN A 112 -18.46 -3.80 17.15
C ASN A 112 -19.70 -4.35 16.41
N LYS A 113 -20.62 -3.50 15.92
CA LYS A 113 -21.81 -3.89 15.15
C LYS A 113 -21.57 -3.74 13.66
N LYS A 114 -22.06 -4.70 12.86
CA LYS A 114 -21.83 -4.70 11.43
C LYS A 114 -22.64 -3.61 10.71
N ILE A 115 -21.95 -2.79 9.92
CA ILE A 115 -22.59 -1.78 9.05
C ILE A 115 -22.49 -2.13 7.56
N SER A 116 -21.43 -2.84 7.16
CA SER A 116 -21.21 -3.20 5.75
C SER A 116 -20.64 -4.61 5.58
N GLY A 117 -21.00 -5.23 4.47
CA GLY A 117 -20.47 -6.52 4.03
C GLY A 117 -20.03 -6.46 2.57
N ILE A 118 -18.89 -7.10 2.30
CA ILE A 118 -18.27 -7.16 0.97
C ILE A 118 -18.30 -8.60 0.45
N LEU A 119 -18.70 -8.77 -0.81
CA LEU A 119 -18.77 -10.07 -1.48
C LEU A 119 -18.08 -10.00 -2.84
N LEU A 120 -16.97 -10.74 -2.97
CA LEU A 120 -16.27 -10.89 -4.23
C LEU A 120 -16.78 -12.10 -5.01
N GLU A 121 -17.06 -11.89 -6.29
CA GLU A 121 -17.41 -12.96 -7.23
C GLU A 121 -16.59 -12.82 -8.51
N LYS A 122 -16.08 -13.95 -9.03
CA LYS A 122 -15.34 -14.02 -10.28
C LYS A 122 -15.83 -15.20 -11.09
N LYS A 123 -16.01 -14.99 -12.40
CA LYS A 123 -16.29 -16.08 -13.35
C LYS A 123 -14.98 -16.77 -13.74
N ILE A 124 -15.00 -18.09 -13.83
CA ILE A 124 -13.86 -18.89 -14.31
C ILE A 124 -13.46 -18.39 -15.71
N ASN A 125 -12.15 -18.27 -15.97
CA ASN A 125 -11.57 -17.78 -17.22
C ASN A 125 -11.99 -16.36 -17.64
N SER A 126 -12.44 -15.54 -16.70
CA SER A 126 -12.69 -14.11 -16.92
C SER A 126 -11.57 -13.26 -16.34
N SER A 127 -11.17 -12.18 -17.03
CA SER A 127 -10.29 -11.14 -16.47
C SER A 127 -11.03 -10.19 -15.52
N TRP A 128 -12.35 -10.36 -15.42
CA TRP A 128 -13.27 -9.52 -14.66
C TRP A 128 -13.57 -10.08 -13.28
N MET A 129 -13.76 -9.18 -12.32
CA MET A 129 -14.29 -9.47 -10.98
C MET A 129 -15.45 -8.53 -10.67
N VAL A 130 -16.39 -9.04 -9.90
CA VAL A 130 -17.50 -8.28 -9.32
C VAL A 130 -17.25 -8.10 -7.82
N ILE A 131 -17.29 -6.86 -7.35
CA ILE A 131 -17.19 -6.48 -5.94
C ILE A 131 -18.55 -5.99 -5.48
N GLY A 132 -19.29 -6.84 -4.78
CA GLY A 132 -20.55 -6.47 -4.12
C GLY A 132 -20.27 -5.80 -2.78
N ILE A 133 -20.88 -4.64 -2.54
CA ILE A 133 -20.78 -3.86 -1.30
C ILE A 133 -22.20 -3.50 -0.86
N GLY A 134 -22.58 -3.96 0.33
CA GLY A 134 -23.82 -3.56 0.99
C GLY A 134 -23.51 -2.68 2.18
N ILE A 135 -24.09 -1.47 2.26
CA ILE A 135 -23.93 -0.55 3.39
C ILE A 135 -25.30 -0.22 3.98
N ASN A 136 -25.46 -0.44 5.28
CA ASN A 136 -26.64 -0.01 6.03
C ASN A 136 -26.60 1.50 6.24
N ILE A 137 -27.53 2.21 5.60
CA ILE A 137 -27.64 3.68 5.71
C ILE A 137 -28.78 4.03 6.66
N THR A 138 -30.01 3.73 6.26
CA THR A 138 -31.22 4.13 6.98
C THR A 138 -31.66 3.09 8.01
N SER A 139 -31.41 1.81 7.75
CA SER A 139 -31.84 0.73 8.64
C SER A 139 -30.84 -0.42 8.72
N ALA A 140 -30.85 -1.13 9.85
CA ALA A 140 -30.00 -2.27 10.14
C ALA A 140 -30.91 -3.49 10.47
N PRO A 141 -31.18 -4.38 9.50
CA PRO A 141 -32.29 -5.34 9.60
C PRO A 141 -32.02 -6.57 10.47
N LEU A 142 -30.81 -6.75 10.99
CA LEU A 142 -30.40 -7.94 11.76
C LEU A 142 -29.87 -7.55 13.14
N GLN A 143 -29.93 -8.47 14.10
CA GLN A 143 -29.23 -8.32 15.37
C GLN A 143 -27.70 -8.21 15.14
N GLU A 144 -27.00 -7.48 16.01
CA GLU A 144 -25.57 -7.17 15.88
C GLU A 144 -25.20 -6.39 14.59
N THR A 145 -26.17 -5.67 14.02
CA THR A 145 -25.94 -4.71 12.91
C THR A 145 -26.30 -3.28 13.33
N THR A 146 -25.74 -2.30 12.62
CA THR A 146 -26.04 -0.87 12.79
C THR A 146 -26.12 -0.18 11.43
N CYS A 147 -26.56 1.08 11.39
CA CYS A 147 -26.63 1.89 10.19
C CYS A 147 -26.07 3.30 10.42
N ILE A 148 -25.65 3.99 9.36
CA ILE A 148 -24.98 5.29 9.51
C ILE A 148 -25.91 6.39 10.07
N SER A 149 -27.23 6.28 9.84
CA SER A 149 -28.23 7.22 10.38
C SER A 149 -28.33 7.19 11.91
N ASP A 150 -27.81 6.16 12.59
CA ASP A 150 -27.71 6.15 14.05
C ASP A 150 -26.65 7.15 14.55
N TYR A 151 -25.72 7.58 13.69
CA TYR A 151 -24.54 8.33 14.06
C TYR A 151 -24.43 9.71 13.39
N SER A 152 -24.96 9.86 12.18
CA SER A 152 -24.85 11.08 11.37
C SER A 152 -26.22 11.63 10.97
N ASN A 153 -26.23 12.86 10.43
CA ASN A 153 -27.40 13.37 9.73
C ASN A 153 -27.80 12.43 8.57
N PRO A 154 -29.09 12.42 8.15
CA PRO A 154 -29.54 11.60 7.02
C PRO A 154 -28.71 11.83 5.76
N VAL A 155 -28.29 10.74 5.11
CA VAL A 155 -27.47 10.78 3.89
C VAL A 155 -28.20 10.11 2.75
N LEU A 156 -28.20 10.74 1.58
CA LEU A 156 -28.70 10.14 0.35
C LEU A 156 -27.73 9.05 -0.13
N ASN A 157 -28.27 7.88 -0.48
CA ASN A 157 -27.48 6.76 -0.99
C ASN A 157 -26.64 7.10 -2.23
N THR A 158 -27.10 8.02 -3.09
CA THR A 158 -26.38 8.51 -4.27
C THR A 158 -25.15 9.35 -3.93
N ASN A 159 -25.22 10.14 -2.86
CA ASN A 159 -24.07 10.89 -2.36
C ASN A 159 -23.04 9.94 -1.75
N LEU A 160 -23.51 8.95 -0.97
CA LEU A 160 -22.64 7.92 -0.41
C LEU A 160 -21.95 7.10 -1.50
N LEU A 161 -22.67 6.73 -2.57
CA LEU A 161 -22.11 6.03 -3.71
C LEU A 161 -20.97 6.83 -4.37
N LYS A 162 -21.16 8.14 -4.54
CA LYS A 162 -20.14 9.01 -5.13
C LYS A 162 -18.86 8.99 -4.30
N GLU A 163 -18.97 9.24 -3.01
CA GLU A 163 -17.84 9.22 -2.08
C GLU A 163 -17.17 7.83 -2.01
N LEU A 164 -17.98 6.76 -2.05
CA LEU A 164 -17.48 5.39 -2.10
C LEU A 164 -16.61 5.12 -3.34
N ILE A 165 -17.08 5.53 -4.52
CA ILE A 165 -16.32 5.32 -5.77
C ILE A 165 -15.04 6.16 -5.78
N ILE A 166 -15.09 7.41 -5.31
CA ILE A 166 -13.90 8.27 -5.18
C ILE A 166 -12.85 7.59 -4.29
N ASN A 167 -13.27 7.16 -3.09
CA ASN A 167 -12.37 6.49 -2.14
C ASN A 167 -11.86 5.15 -2.67
N PHE A 168 -12.70 4.38 -3.34
CA PHE A 168 -12.32 3.11 -3.96
C PHE A 168 -11.27 3.31 -5.04
N ASN A 169 -11.45 4.27 -5.96
CA ASN A 169 -10.49 4.57 -7.00
C ASN A 169 -9.15 5.07 -6.44
N ARG A 170 -9.19 5.92 -5.41
CA ARG A 170 -7.98 6.40 -4.71
C ARG A 170 -7.18 5.24 -4.13
N LEU A 171 -7.84 4.36 -3.37
CA LEU A 171 -7.20 3.19 -2.76
C LEU A 171 -6.74 2.17 -3.81
N ARG A 172 -7.49 1.98 -4.89
CA ARG A 172 -7.10 1.12 -6.01
C ARG A 172 -5.85 1.67 -6.72
N LYS A 173 -5.75 2.98 -6.90
CA LYS A 173 -4.56 3.64 -7.48
C LYS A 173 -3.35 3.47 -6.57
N GLN A 174 -3.51 3.68 -5.26
CA GLN A 174 -2.46 3.43 -4.27
C GLN A 174 -1.99 1.97 -4.31
N TRP A 175 -2.93 1.02 -4.36
CA TRP A 175 -2.61 -0.40 -4.49
C TRP A 175 -1.85 -0.73 -5.79
N LEU A 176 -2.23 -0.13 -6.93
CA LEU A 176 -1.53 -0.33 -8.19
C LEU A 176 -0.08 0.20 -8.15
N LEU A 177 0.15 1.29 -7.42
CA LEU A 177 1.47 1.94 -7.33
C LEU A 177 2.38 1.29 -6.28
N CYS A 178 1.82 0.91 -5.12
CA CYS A 178 2.59 0.50 -3.94
C CYS A 178 2.42 -0.97 -3.56
N GLY A 179 1.46 -1.66 -4.17
CA GLY A 179 1.09 -3.03 -3.85
C GLY A 179 0.23 -3.15 -2.59
N PHE A 180 0.03 -4.39 -2.16
CA PHE A 180 -0.90 -4.72 -1.08
C PHE A 180 -0.40 -4.33 0.32
N TYR A 181 0.91 -4.30 0.54
CA TYR A 181 1.49 -4.02 1.86
C TYR A 181 1.00 -2.70 2.48
N ASP A 182 0.84 -1.65 1.69
CA ASP A 182 0.35 -0.36 2.19
C ASP A 182 -1.15 -0.39 2.50
N ILE A 183 -1.94 -1.06 1.66
CA ILE A 183 -3.37 -1.32 1.92
C ILE A 183 -3.54 -2.10 3.23
N GLN A 184 -2.76 -3.16 3.40
CA GLN A 184 -2.72 -3.99 4.59
C GLN A 184 -2.38 -3.16 5.84
N LYS A 185 -1.34 -2.31 5.79
CA LYS A 185 -0.97 -1.42 6.89
C LYS A 185 -2.10 -0.49 7.32
N ILE A 186 -2.77 0.15 6.36
CA ILE A 186 -3.88 1.07 6.67
C ILE A 186 -5.04 0.28 7.30
N TRP A 187 -5.33 -0.90 6.78
CA TRP A 187 -6.38 -1.77 7.29
C TRP A 187 -6.10 -2.25 8.72
N LEU A 188 -4.86 -2.65 9.02
CA LEU A 188 -4.43 -3.10 10.35
C LEU A 188 -4.57 -2.03 11.44
N LYS A 189 -4.56 -0.73 11.10
CA LYS A 189 -4.78 0.36 12.07
C LYS A 189 -6.14 0.31 12.76
N ARG A 190 -7.13 -0.35 12.16
CA ARG A 190 -8.51 -0.43 12.65
C ARG A 190 -9.05 -1.86 12.64
N VAL A 191 -8.17 -2.86 12.66
CA VAL A 191 -8.64 -4.25 12.64
C VAL A 191 -9.39 -4.60 13.93
N PHE A 192 -10.49 -5.31 13.78
CA PHE A 192 -11.26 -5.86 14.88
C PHE A 192 -10.49 -7.04 15.49
N LYS A 193 -10.18 -6.95 16.80
CA LYS A 193 -9.60 -8.03 17.62
C LYS A 193 -8.12 -8.36 17.30
N LEU A 194 -7.30 -7.38 16.88
CA LEU A 194 -5.84 -7.60 16.80
C LEU A 194 -5.27 -7.93 18.17
N ASN A 195 -4.31 -8.84 18.23
CA ASN A 195 -3.62 -9.27 19.44
C ASN A 195 -4.55 -9.84 20.52
N GLU A 196 -5.80 -10.17 20.16
CA GLU A 196 -6.76 -10.82 21.05
C GLU A 196 -6.89 -12.32 20.72
N GLN A 197 -7.31 -13.09 21.72
CA GLN A 197 -7.68 -14.50 21.53
C GLN A 197 -8.94 -14.61 20.66
N VAL A 198 -8.82 -15.36 19.58
CA VAL A 198 -9.91 -15.64 18.65
C VAL A 198 -10.00 -17.12 18.39
N SER A 199 -11.21 -17.59 18.09
CA SER A 199 -11.44 -18.96 17.64
C SER A 199 -12.00 -18.96 16.23
N ILE A 200 -11.39 -19.75 15.35
CA ILE A 200 -11.78 -19.92 13.95
C ILE A 200 -12.24 -21.36 13.77
N ARG A 201 -13.51 -21.56 13.43
CA ARG A 201 -14.05 -22.88 13.10
C ARG A 201 -13.96 -23.12 11.59
N LEU A 202 -13.21 -24.13 11.16
CA LEU A 202 -13.18 -24.62 9.77
C LEU A 202 -13.86 -26.00 9.73
N ALA A 203 -15.00 -26.12 9.04
CA ALA A 203 -15.81 -27.35 9.08
C ALA A 203 -16.03 -27.82 10.54
N ASP A 204 -15.57 -29.04 10.88
CA ASP A 204 -15.72 -29.63 12.22
C ASP A 204 -14.53 -29.34 13.17
N GLN A 205 -13.54 -28.56 12.73
CA GLN A 205 -12.35 -28.24 13.52
C GLN A 205 -12.38 -26.83 14.09
N LEU A 206 -12.02 -26.68 15.36
CA LEU A 206 -11.89 -25.39 16.03
C LEU A 206 -10.41 -25.08 16.26
N TYR A 207 -9.96 -23.94 15.74
CA TYR A 207 -8.62 -23.41 15.93
C TYR A 207 -8.68 -22.22 16.88
N THR A 208 -7.93 -22.27 17.97
CA THR A 208 -7.85 -21.19 18.97
C THR A 208 -6.44 -20.60 18.99
N GLY A 209 -6.33 -19.29 19.13
CA GLY A 209 -5.05 -18.60 19.21
C GLY A 209 -5.22 -17.09 19.15
N THR A 210 -4.10 -16.38 19.20
CA THR A 210 -4.07 -14.92 19.11
C THR A 210 -4.06 -14.49 17.64
N PHE A 211 -4.95 -13.58 17.24
CA PHE A 211 -4.90 -12.96 15.91
C PHE A 211 -3.77 -11.94 15.89
N THR A 212 -2.62 -12.28 15.31
CA THR A 212 -1.42 -11.44 15.38
C THR A 212 -1.22 -10.55 14.17
N ASP A 213 -1.61 -11.01 12.98
CA ASP A 213 -1.36 -10.27 11.75
C ASP A 213 -2.22 -10.74 10.57
N ILE A 214 -2.25 -9.96 9.50
CA ILE A 214 -2.60 -10.44 8.15
C ILE A 214 -1.28 -10.62 7.40
N ASP A 215 -1.12 -11.63 6.55
CA ASP A 215 0.11 -11.77 5.76
C ASP A 215 0.05 -11.06 4.38
N GLU A 216 1.14 -11.15 3.62
CA GLU A 216 1.31 -10.53 2.30
C GLU A 216 0.28 -11.00 1.23
N TYR A 217 -0.49 -12.07 1.50
CA TYR A 217 -1.55 -12.57 0.62
C TYR A 217 -2.96 -12.29 1.16
N GLY A 218 -3.07 -11.55 2.27
CA GLY A 218 -4.35 -11.25 2.92
C GLY A 218 -4.89 -12.39 3.79
N ARG A 219 -4.05 -13.36 4.16
CA ARG A 219 -4.43 -14.47 5.05
C ARG A 219 -4.34 -14.03 6.51
N LEU A 220 -5.27 -14.49 7.34
CA LEU A 220 -5.19 -14.27 8.78
C LEU A 220 -4.09 -15.13 9.39
N VAL A 221 -3.21 -14.52 10.17
CA VAL A 221 -2.15 -15.19 10.94
C VAL A 221 -2.62 -15.36 12.38
N LEU A 222 -2.81 -16.61 12.77
CA LEU A 222 -3.20 -17.02 14.12
C LEU A 222 -2.00 -17.66 14.82
N GLN A 223 -1.57 -17.10 15.94
CA GLN A 223 -0.52 -17.68 16.77
C GLN A 223 -1.14 -18.55 17.88
N GLN A 224 -0.78 -19.84 17.89
CA GLN A 224 -1.16 -20.76 18.95
C GLN A 224 -0.26 -20.60 20.19
N GLU A 225 -0.68 -21.14 21.34
CA GLU A 225 0.07 -21.08 22.60
C GLU A 225 1.50 -21.66 22.49
N ASN A 226 1.68 -22.69 21.67
CA ASN A 226 2.98 -23.30 21.37
C ASN A 226 3.85 -22.45 20.39
N LYS A 227 3.44 -21.21 20.09
CA LYS A 227 4.05 -20.26 19.14
C LYS A 227 3.99 -20.67 17.67
N ASN A 228 3.28 -21.75 17.32
CA ASN A 228 3.04 -22.09 15.93
C ASN A 228 2.11 -21.07 15.28
N LEU A 229 2.39 -20.74 14.01
CA LEU A 229 1.55 -19.86 13.21
C LEU A 229 0.67 -20.68 12.27
N ILE A 230 -0.62 -20.38 12.25
CA ILE A 230 -1.61 -20.95 11.33
C ILE A 230 -2.13 -19.83 10.43
N TYR A 231 -2.18 -20.09 9.14
CA TYR A 231 -2.59 -19.13 8.13
C TYR A 231 -3.95 -19.49 7.54
N PHE A 232 -4.93 -18.60 7.64
CA PHE A 232 -6.27 -18.81 7.12
C PHE A 232 -6.49 -17.99 5.86
N ASN A 233 -6.75 -18.65 4.73
CA ASN A 233 -7.10 -17.99 3.47
C ASN A 233 -8.61 -17.89 3.27
N THR A 234 -9.04 -17.10 2.29
CA THR A 234 -10.46 -16.93 2.04
C THR A 234 -11.11 -18.07 1.24
N ALA A 235 -10.32 -18.86 0.53
CA ALA A 235 -10.77 -20.00 -0.27
C ALA A 235 -11.23 -21.18 0.61
N ALA A 236 -10.61 -21.38 1.76
CA ALA A 236 -11.04 -22.32 2.80
C ALA A 236 -12.34 -21.89 3.49
N LEU A 237 -12.80 -20.64 3.31
CA LEU A 237 -14.05 -20.13 3.89
C LEU A 237 -15.32 -20.48 3.10
N ARG A 238 -15.25 -21.42 2.16
CA ARG A 238 -16.46 -22.05 1.58
C ARG A 238 -17.19 -22.94 2.59
N ASP A 239 -16.48 -23.45 3.59
CA ASP A 239 -17.00 -24.36 4.60
C ASP A 239 -17.43 -23.60 5.87
N ASN A 240 -18.67 -23.11 5.94
CA ASN A 240 -19.37 -22.61 7.15
C ASN A 240 -18.48 -22.19 8.34
N ILE A 241 -17.73 -21.10 8.20
CA ILE A 241 -16.82 -20.63 9.26
C ILE A 241 -17.55 -19.73 10.24
N SER A 242 -17.36 -20.00 11.52
CA SER A 242 -17.84 -19.18 12.63
C SER A 242 -16.64 -18.68 13.43
N PHE A 243 -16.59 -17.37 13.65
CA PHE A 243 -15.60 -16.72 14.52
C PHE A 243 -16.21 -16.53 15.91
N PHE A 244 -15.50 -16.96 16.95
CA PHE A 244 -15.88 -16.70 18.33
C PHE A 244 -14.79 -15.83 18.98
N TYR A 245 -15.21 -14.77 19.67
CA TYR A 245 -14.31 -13.80 20.30
C TYR A 245 -14.58 -13.74 21.80
N THR A 246 -13.53 -13.88 22.61
CA THR A 246 -13.59 -13.69 24.06
C THR A 246 -12.91 -12.36 24.43
N PRO A 247 -13.46 -11.54 25.34
CA PRO A 247 -12.90 -10.23 25.66
C PRO A 247 -11.71 -10.35 26.62
N SER A 248 -10.57 -9.73 26.28
CA SER A 248 -9.48 -9.46 27.23
C SER A 248 -8.76 -8.17 26.86
N GLU A 249 -8.59 -7.28 27.84
CA GLU A 249 -8.03 -5.93 27.77
C GLU A 249 -6.50 -5.91 27.55
N VAL A 250 -5.99 -5.05 26.66
CA VAL A 250 -4.57 -4.60 26.64
C VAL A 250 -4.46 -3.18 26.02
N PRO A 251 -3.60 -2.27 26.55
CA PRO A 251 -3.34 -0.94 25.99
C PRO A 251 -2.20 -0.92 24.96
N SER A 252 -2.20 0.08 24.08
CA SER A 252 -1.22 0.29 23.00
C SER A 252 -0.55 1.66 23.08
N THR A 253 0.76 1.72 22.83
CA THR A 253 1.41 2.92 22.28
C THR A 253 2.66 2.51 21.50
N GLU A 254 2.79 2.97 20.25
CA GLU A 254 4.07 3.46 19.69
C GLU A 254 3.79 4.38 18.48
N LYS A 255 4.57 5.47 18.37
CA LYS A 255 4.43 6.57 17.38
C LYS A 255 5.36 6.36 16.19
N PRO A 256 5.02 6.80 14.96
CA PRO A 256 5.97 6.87 13.86
C PRO A 256 6.76 8.19 13.81
N ILE A 257 8.00 8.12 13.29
CA ILE A 257 8.93 9.22 13.04
C ILE A 257 9.22 9.32 11.54
N GLN A 258 8.95 10.46 10.91
CA GLN A 258 9.89 11.47 10.38
C GLN A 258 9.13 12.37 9.38
N ASN A 259 8.99 13.66 9.72
CA ASN A 259 8.24 14.65 8.92
C ASN A 259 9.06 15.07 7.69
N LEU A 260 8.70 14.60 6.51
CA LEU A 260 8.95 15.34 5.28
C LEU A 260 8.06 16.59 5.31
N SER A 261 8.60 17.77 4.99
CA SER A 261 7.79 18.95 4.66
C SER A 261 6.82 18.62 3.52
N SER A 262 5.72 19.37 3.40
CA SER A 262 4.72 19.18 2.33
C SER A 262 5.40 19.13 0.96
N ILE A 263 5.43 17.93 0.36
CA ILE A 263 5.83 17.69 -1.03
C ILE A 263 4.68 18.05 -1.96
N ASN A 264 5.00 18.60 -3.13
CA ASN A 264 4.02 18.97 -4.15
C ASN A 264 4.27 18.24 -5.47
N MET A 265 3.22 18.16 -6.28
CA MET A 265 3.31 17.72 -7.67
C MET A 265 4.35 18.56 -8.42
N GLY A 266 5.27 17.91 -9.12
CA GLY A 266 6.35 18.56 -9.86
C GLY A 266 7.61 18.85 -9.05
N ASP A 267 7.61 18.65 -7.73
CA ASP A 267 8.83 18.78 -6.92
C ASP A 267 9.86 17.69 -7.27
N SER A 268 11.14 18.03 -7.12
CA SER A 268 12.25 17.08 -7.25
C SER A 268 12.58 16.46 -5.89
N ILE A 269 12.66 15.13 -5.86
CA ILE A 269 13.02 14.34 -4.68
C ILE A 269 14.13 13.34 -5.04
N ALA A 270 15.19 13.32 -4.24
CA ALA A 270 16.27 12.36 -4.38
C ALA A 270 15.86 11.04 -3.72
N CYS A 271 15.82 9.97 -4.50
CA CYS A 271 15.51 8.60 -4.07
C CYS A 271 16.78 7.74 -4.19
N ALA A 272 17.42 7.44 -3.05
CA ALA A 272 18.76 6.83 -3.02
C ALA A 272 19.74 7.54 -3.96
N GLY A 273 19.75 8.87 -3.89
CA GLY A 273 20.58 9.72 -4.73
C GLY A 273 20.10 9.89 -6.17
N VAL A 274 19.02 9.26 -6.61
CA VAL A 274 18.47 9.50 -7.96
C VAL A 274 17.49 10.67 -7.90
N CYS A 275 17.76 11.74 -8.64
CA CYS A 275 16.81 12.86 -8.76
C CYS A 275 15.59 12.43 -9.58
N LEU A 276 14.41 12.43 -8.95
CA LEU A 276 13.14 12.05 -9.55
C LEU A 276 12.10 13.16 -9.38
N THR A 277 11.24 13.34 -10.38
CA THR A 277 10.14 14.32 -10.34
C THR A 277 8.85 13.64 -9.89
N ILE A 278 8.19 14.24 -8.91
CA ILE A 278 6.90 13.75 -8.40
C ILE A 278 5.80 13.99 -9.44
N ILE A 279 5.14 12.92 -9.87
CA ILE A 279 4.04 12.95 -10.86
C ILE A 279 2.67 12.59 -10.27
N ASP A 280 2.62 12.13 -9.03
CA ASP A 280 1.37 11.86 -8.31
C ASP A 280 1.64 11.84 -6.79
N ILE A 281 0.66 12.25 -5.99
CA ILE A 281 0.75 12.21 -4.52
C ILE A 281 -0.59 11.70 -3.96
N ILE A 282 -0.53 10.74 -3.04
CA ILE A 282 -1.66 10.23 -2.27
C ILE A 282 -1.21 10.07 -0.81
N ASP A 283 -1.70 10.90 0.10
CA ASP A 283 -1.34 10.88 1.52
C ASP A 283 0.19 10.98 1.74
N ASP A 284 0.83 9.94 2.28
CA ASP A 284 2.27 9.83 2.53
C ASP A 284 3.04 9.12 1.41
N VAL A 285 2.39 8.91 0.26
CA VAL A 285 2.93 8.22 -0.91
C VAL A 285 3.06 9.19 -2.08
N PHE A 286 4.17 9.08 -2.83
CA PHE A 286 4.32 9.75 -4.11
C PHE A 286 4.72 8.76 -5.21
N ALA A 287 4.35 9.08 -6.46
CA ALA A 287 4.87 8.41 -7.65
C ALA A 287 5.83 9.34 -8.39
N ALA A 288 6.85 8.76 -9.02
CA ALA A 288 7.78 9.48 -9.85
C ALA A 288 8.04 8.73 -11.17
N GLN A 289 8.33 9.47 -12.23
CA GLN A 289 8.69 8.89 -13.52
C GLN A 289 10.20 8.74 -13.63
N VAL A 290 10.65 7.61 -14.19
CA VAL A 290 12.07 7.31 -14.37
C VAL A 290 12.38 7.21 -15.87
N SER A 291 13.44 7.90 -16.32
CA SER A 291 13.89 7.81 -17.70
C SER A 291 14.61 6.48 -17.97
N ARG A 292 14.64 6.05 -19.25
CA ARG A 292 15.38 4.84 -19.64
C ARG A 292 16.88 4.94 -19.37
N GLU A 293 17.45 6.14 -19.49
CA GLU A 293 18.87 6.38 -19.20
C GLU A 293 19.14 6.22 -17.70
N THR A 294 18.29 6.83 -16.87
CA THR A 294 18.36 6.68 -15.40
C THR A 294 18.26 5.21 -14.99
N LEU A 295 17.36 4.43 -15.59
CA LEU A 295 17.24 2.99 -15.29
C LEU A 295 18.48 2.16 -15.66
N LYS A 296 19.29 2.62 -16.64
CA LYS A 296 20.54 1.93 -17.02
C LYS A 296 21.70 2.28 -16.08
N ALA A 297 21.74 3.54 -15.62
CA ALA A 297 22.82 4.05 -14.79
C ALA A 297 22.66 3.72 -13.28
N THR A 298 21.46 3.29 -12.86
CA THR A 298 21.09 3.12 -11.44
C THR A 298 20.67 1.70 -11.11
N ASN A 299 20.62 1.39 -9.81
CA ASN A 299 20.11 0.12 -9.29
C ASN A 299 18.57 0.06 -9.15
N LEU A 300 17.83 1.06 -9.65
CA LEU A 300 16.37 1.17 -9.49
C LEU A 300 15.60 -0.07 -9.98
N ASN A 301 16.08 -0.73 -11.04
CA ASN A 301 15.45 -1.93 -11.59
C ASN A 301 15.53 -3.16 -10.67
N THR A 302 16.34 -3.10 -9.61
CA THR A 302 16.49 -4.18 -8.63
C THR A 302 15.54 -4.03 -7.44
N TRP A 303 14.89 -2.87 -7.30
CA TRP A 303 14.06 -2.55 -6.15
C TRP A 303 12.79 -3.39 -6.15
N LYS A 304 12.37 -3.77 -4.94
CA LYS A 304 11.12 -4.50 -4.70
C LYS A 304 10.35 -3.76 -3.61
N ILE A 305 9.07 -4.07 -3.50
CA ILE A 305 8.24 -3.59 -2.39
C ILE A 305 8.95 -3.95 -1.07
N GLY A 306 9.07 -2.97 -0.18
CA GLY A 306 9.77 -3.10 1.10
C GLY A 306 11.26 -2.70 1.09
N THR A 307 11.87 -2.48 -0.09
CA THR A 307 13.24 -1.94 -0.18
C THR A 307 13.33 -0.60 0.54
N LYS A 308 14.26 -0.47 1.49
CA LYS A 308 14.54 0.78 2.20
C LYS A 308 15.47 1.64 1.35
N ILE A 309 15.14 2.92 1.20
CA ILE A 309 15.90 3.90 0.42
C ILE A 309 16.10 5.18 1.24
N ASN A 310 17.16 5.93 0.97
CA ASN A 310 17.32 7.29 1.49
C ASN A 310 16.42 8.23 0.69
N LEU A 311 15.71 9.13 1.36
CA LEU A 311 14.88 10.17 0.73
C LEU A 311 15.36 11.54 1.15
N GLU A 312 15.52 12.45 0.19
CA GLU A 312 15.92 13.83 0.44
C GLU A 312 15.20 14.79 -0.52
N GLN A 313 14.66 15.89 -0.01
CA GLN A 313 14.06 16.94 -0.82
C GLN A 313 15.14 17.84 -1.40
N ALA A 314 14.89 18.42 -2.58
CA ALA A 314 15.79 19.42 -3.14
C ALA A 314 16.00 20.59 -2.15
N THR A 315 17.26 20.86 -1.81
CA THR A 315 17.64 22.00 -0.97
C THR A 315 17.31 23.32 -1.68
N LYS A 316 16.71 24.29 -1.00
CA LYS A 316 16.51 25.61 -1.60
C LYS A 316 17.84 26.34 -1.69
N LEU A 317 18.05 27.12 -2.74
CA LEU A 317 19.29 27.90 -2.90
C LEU A 317 19.56 28.87 -1.73
N SER A 318 18.50 29.31 -1.04
CA SER A 318 18.60 30.17 0.15
C SER A 318 18.99 29.43 1.43
N ASP A 319 18.96 28.10 1.43
CA ASP A 319 19.25 27.30 2.62
C ASP A 319 20.76 27.17 2.83
N ARG A 320 21.15 26.78 4.04
CA ARG A 320 22.54 26.45 4.34
C ARG A 320 22.93 25.18 3.60
N ILE A 321 23.98 25.27 2.80
CA ILE A 321 24.61 24.12 2.13
C ILE A 321 25.77 23.63 3.00
N ASP A 322 25.73 22.36 3.40
CA ASP A 322 26.78 21.67 4.14
C ASP A 322 27.23 20.43 3.35
N GLY A 323 28.53 20.17 3.28
CA GLY A 323 29.10 19.13 2.41
C GLY A 323 29.26 19.56 0.94
N HIS A 324 29.40 18.59 0.03
CA HIS A 324 29.54 18.84 -1.41
C HIS A 324 28.17 18.87 -2.11
N LEU A 325 28.11 19.49 -3.28
CA LEU A 325 26.89 19.59 -4.06
C LEU A 325 26.52 18.24 -4.69
N VAL A 326 25.32 17.77 -4.40
CA VAL A 326 24.73 16.55 -4.97
C VAL A 326 23.58 16.95 -5.88
N GLN A 327 23.61 16.52 -7.14
CA GLN A 327 22.59 16.83 -8.15
C GLN A 327 21.54 15.73 -8.26
N GLY A 328 21.88 14.52 -7.82
CA GLY A 328 21.11 13.31 -8.02
C GLY A 328 21.23 12.72 -9.43
N HIS A 329 22.36 12.98 -10.09
CA HIS A 329 22.70 12.49 -11.42
C HIS A 329 23.68 11.34 -11.31
N ILE A 330 23.13 10.14 -11.12
CA ILE A 330 23.93 8.92 -10.93
C ILE A 330 24.76 8.61 -12.17
N ASP A 331 26.06 8.39 -11.95
CA ASP A 331 27.05 8.07 -12.98
C ASP A 331 27.25 6.57 -13.17
N GLY A 332 26.93 5.78 -12.16
CA GLY A 332 27.04 4.34 -12.21
C GLY A 332 26.74 3.70 -10.86
N ILE A 333 27.04 2.41 -10.79
CA ILE A 333 26.75 1.58 -9.61
C ILE A 333 28.07 1.03 -9.08
N VAL A 334 28.23 1.07 -7.76
CA VAL A 334 29.38 0.46 -7.07
C VAL A 334 28.96 -0.79 -6.31
N ARG A 335 29.87 -1.75 -6.15
CA ARG A 335 29.64 -2.96 -5.35
C ARG A 335 30.40 -2.88 -4.03
N ILE A 336 29.74 -3.21 -2.92
CA ILE A 336 30.39 -3.32 -1.61
C ILE A 336 31.26 -4.58 -1.60
N LEU A 337 32.57 -4.41 -1.44
CA LEU A 337 33.53 -5.51 -1.31
C LEU A 337 33.74 -5.92 0.15
N MET A 338 33.67 -4.97 1.08
CA MET A 338 34.00 -5.19 2.49
C MET A 338 33.35 -4.11 3.36
N ILE A 339 32.94 -4.51 4.56
CA ILE A 339 32.50 -3.61 5.63
C ILE A 339 33.25 -4.03 6.90
N ASN A 340 34.18 -3.19 7.37
CA ASN A 340 34.95 -3.44 8.58
C ASN A 340 34.59 -2.44 9.67
N GLN A 341 34.26 -2.93 10.86
CA GLN A 341 34.11 -2.08 12.04
C GLN A 341 35.51 -1.65 12.49
N ASN A 342 35.75 -0.33 12.56
CA ASN A 342 36.98 0.25 13.06
C ASN A 342 36.66 1.30 14.12
N LEU A 343 36.93 0.95 15.39
CA LEU A 343 36.47 1.70 16.57
C LEU A 343 34.95 1.94 16.49
N SER A 344 34.52 3.20 16.54
CA SER A 344 33.11 3.60 16.39
C SER A 344 32.67 3.72 14.92
N SER A 345 33.59 3.86 13.97
CA SER A 345 33.28 4.01 12.55
C SER A 345 33.29 2.68 11.79
N ARG A 346 32.74 2.69 10.58
CA ARG A 346 32.82 1.56 9.65
C ARG A 346 33.53 1.97 8.38
N GLU A 347 34.61 1.28 8.07
CA GLU A 347 35.27 1.41 6.78
C GLU A 347 34.56 0.52 5.76
N ILE A 348 34.14 1.11 4.65
CA ILE A 348 33.53 0.39 3.53
C ILE A 348 34.48 0.47 2.34
N LYS A 349 34.80 -0.69 1.76
CA LYS A 349 35.53 -0.79 0.50
C LYS A 349 34.56 -1.08 -0.64
N LEU A 350 34.69 -0.32 -1.72
CA LEU A 350 33.77 -0.32 -2.85
C LEU A 350 34.54 -0.54 -4.15
N LEU A 351 33.94 -1.30 -5.07
CA LEU A 351 34.41 -1.46 -6.45
C LEU A 351 33.59 -0.56 -7.36
N CYS A 352 34.24 0.38 -8.06
CA CYS A 352 33.60 1.21 -9.08
C CYS A 352 33.92 0.76 -10.50
N PRO A 353 33.08 1.14 -11.49
CA PRO A 353 33.42 0.98 -12.90
C PRO A 353 34.72 1.71 -13.26
N HIS A 354 35.57 1.06 -14.06
CA HIS A 354 36.87 1.56 -14.48
C HIS A 354 36.82 2.99 -15.04
N GLU A 355 35.81 3.31 -15.84
CA GLU A 355 35.63 4.62 -16.46
C GLU A 355 35.37 5.76 -15.47
N LEU A 356 34.93 5.46 -14.25
CA LEU A 356 34.64 6.44 -13.20
C LEU A 356 35.81 6.72 -12.27
N THR A 357 36.84 5.85 -12.26
CA THR A 357 38.02 5.98 -11.38
C THR A 357 38.70 7.34 -11.45
N LYS A 358 38.79 7.92 -12.66
CA LYS A 358 39.40 9.23 -12.92
C LYS A 358 38.69 10.42 -12.25
N PHE A 359 37.46 10.24 -11.78
CA PHE A 359 36.70 11.27 -11.06
C PHE A 359 36.78 11.12 -9.54
N ILE A 360 37.37 10.04 -9.04
CA ILE A 360 37.47 9.72 -7.62
C ILE A 360 38.90 9.99 -7.16
N ALA A 361 39.07 10.91 -6.22
CA ALA A 361 40.37 11.27 -5.68
C ALA A 361 40.42 11.05 -4.17
N LYS A 362 41.58 10.67 -3.63
CA LYS A 362 41.81 10.65 -2.18
C LYS A 362 41.54 12.04 -1.60
N LYS A 363 40.74 12.11 -0.53
CA LYS A 363 40.19 13.35 0.07
C LYS A 363 39.20 14.12 -0.81
N GLY A 364 38.84 13.59 -1.98
CA GLY A 364 37.75 14.09 -2.80
C GLY A 364 36.39 13.60 -2.30
N SER A 365 35.35 14.19 -2.87
CA SER A 365 33.95 13.89 -2.55
C SER A 365 33.34 12.87 -3.51
N VAL A 366 32.48 12.02 -2.98
CA VAL A 366 31.61 11.12 -3.75
C VAL A 366 30.25 11.03 -3.06
N THR A 367 29.21 10.70 -3.80
CA THR A 367 27.88 10.42 -3.24
C THR A 367 27.54 8.95 -3.41
N LEU A 368 27.07 8.31 -2.35
CA LEU A 368 26.57 6.93 -2.38
C LEU A 368 25.13 6.88 -1.89
N ASP A 369 24.20 6.45 -2.73
CA ASP A 369 22.76 6.42 -2.44
C ASP A 369 22.23 7.77 -1.86
N GLY A 370 22.75 8.89 -2.37
CA GLY A 370 22.41 10.24 -1.92
C GLY A 370 23.24 10.75 -0.75
N ILE A 371 24.09 9.93 -0.14
CA ILE A 371 24.88 10.30 1.03
C ILE A 371 26.22 10.87 0.59
N SER A 372 26.47 12.14 0.93
CA SER A 372 27.76 12.80 0.71
C SER A 372 28.86 12.22 1.59
N LEU A 373 29.98 11.81 0.98
CA LEU A 373 31.10 11.14 1.65
C LEU A 373 32.46 11.61 1.13
N THR A 374 33.47 11.48 1.98
CA THR A 374 34.88 11.73 1.62
C THR A 374 35.62 10.43 1.38
N VAL A 375 36.37 10.37 0.28
CA VAL A 375 37.20 9.20 -0.09
C VAL A 375 38.46 9.15 0.78
N ASN A 376 38.67 8.02 1.47
CA ASN A 376 39.85 7.78 2.30
C ASN A 376 41.06 7.31 1.46
N SER A 377 40.82 6.44 0.49
CA SER A 377 41.84 5.89 -0.40
C SER A 377 41.21 5.44 -1.71
N ILE A 378 42.01 5.40 -2.78
CA ILE A 378 41.64 4.79 -4.04
C ILE A 378 42.87 4.09 -4.63
N VAL A 379 42.70 2.84 -5.07
CA VAL A 379 43.71 2.04 -5.77
C VAL A 379 42.99 1.28 -6.89
N ASN A 380 43.39 1.54 -8.14
CA ASN A 380 42.70 1.01 -9.32
C ASN A 380 41.20 1.37 -9.32
N GLN A 381 40.32 0.37 -9.22
CA GLN A 381 38.86 0.50 -9.16
C GLN A 381 38.30 0.41 -7.74
N GLU A 382 39.16 0.21 -6.75
CA GLU A 382 38.76 0.06 -5.36
C GLU A 382 38.98 1.36 -4.61
N PHE A 383 37.94 1.87 -3.99
CA PHE A 383 38.04 3.02 -3.10
C PHE A 383 37.38 2.73 -1.76
N THR A 384 37.81 3.47 -0.75
CA THR A 384 37.32 3.29 0.63
C THR A 384 36.72 4.58 1.15
N VAL A 385 35.65 4.46 1.93
CA VAL A 385 35.01 5.54 2.69
C VAL A 385 34.86 5.13 4.14
N ASN A 386 34.85 6.09 5.06
CA ASN A 386 34.61 5.82 6.47
C ASN A 386 33.26 6.42 6.90
N ILE A 387 32.39 5.59 7.47
CA ILE A 387 31.05 5.97 7.91
C ILE A 387 31.02 6.10 9.43
N ILE A 388 30.69 7.29 9.91
CA ILE A 388 30.54 7.56 11.35
C ILE A 388 29.24 6.93 11.90
N PRO A 389 29.13 6.67 13.23
CA PRO A 389 27.96 6.05 13.84
C PRO A 389 26.62 6.68 13.45
N TYR A 390 26.56 8.02 13.46
CA TYR A 390 25.33 8.75 13.17
C TYR A 390 24.86 8.50 11.73
N THR A 391 25.73 8.68 10.74
CA THR A 391 25.40 8.41 9.33
C THR A 391 24.99 6.96 9.12
N TRP A 392 25.67 6.01 9.78
CA TRP A 392 25.30 4.60 9.68
C TRP A 392 23.87 4.32 10.17
N GLN A 393 23.52 4.82 11.36
CA GLN A 393 22.22 4.58 12.00
C GLN A 393 21.07 5.35 11.33
N SER A 394 21.36 6.53 10.78
CA SER A 394 20.35 7.42 10.20
C SER A 394 20.11 7.20 8.71
N THR A 395 20.80 6.25 8.07
CA THR A 395 20.69 5.99 6.63
C THR A 395 20.49 4.50 6.32
N THR A 396 20.33 4.17 5.05
CA THR A 396 20.22 2.79 4.58
C THR A 396 21.47 1.94 4.79
N PHE A 397 22.63 2.55 5.09
CA PHE A 397 23.88 1.81 5.33
C PHE A 397 23.75 0.74 6.42
N GLN A 398 22.90 0.95 7.44
CA GLN A 398 22.67 -0.06 8.48
C GLN A 398 22.11 -1.40 7.99
N TYR A 399 21.52 -1.41 6.80
CA TYR A 399 20.96 -2.60 6.17
C TYR A 399 21.89 -3.22 5.12
N SER A 400 22.98 -2.52 4.75
CA SER A 400 23.89 -2.93 3.69
C SER A 400 24.75 -4.15 4.06
N LYS A 401 24.99 -5.00 3.07
CA LYS A 401 25.80 -6.22 3.15
C LYS A 401 26.89 -6.23 2.08
N VAL A 402 27.90 -7.07 2.29
CA VAL A 402 28.90 -7.35 1.25
C VAL A 402 28.19 -7.92 0.01
N ASN A 403 28.63 -7.47 -1.17
CA ASN A 403 28.03 -7.68 -2.49
C ASN A 403 26.77 -6.87 -2.82
N ASP A 404 26.27 -6.03 -1.92
CA ASP A 404 25.21 -5.08 -2.28
C ASP A 404 25.74 -4.00 -3.24
N PHE A 405 24.81 -3.38 -3.95
CA PHE A 405 25.07 -2.36 -4.97
C PHE A 405 24.51 -1.01 -4.54
N LEU A 406 25.30 0.06 -4.69
CA LEU A 406 24.91 1.43 -4.36
C LEU A 406 25.02 2.33 -5.60
N ASN A 407 24.14 3.31 -5.72
CA ASN A 407 24.23 4.35 -6.74
C ASN A 407 25.38 5.30 -6.41
N LEU A 408 26.25 5.55 -7.38
CA LEU A 408 27.39 6.46 -7.28
C LEU A 408 27.15 7.71 -8.13
N GLU A 409 27.29 8.87 -7.52
CA GLU A 409 27.46 10.16 -8.21
C GLU A 409 28.85 10.73 -7.90
N VAL A 410 29.55 11.16 -8.94
CA VAL A 410 30.88 11.79 -8.83
C VAL A 410 30.74 13.30 -8.63
N ASP A 411 31.75 13.90 -8.02
CA ASP A 411 31.78 15.35 -7.79
C ASP A 411 31.66 16.14 -9.11
N ILE A 412 30.78 17.14 -9.11
CA ILE A 412 30.51 18.01 -10.26
C ILE A 412 31.78 18.73 -10.75
N ILE A 413 32.65 19.16 -9.84
CA ILE A 413 33.91 19.83 -10.16
C ILE A 413 34.84 18.83 -10.86
N ALA A 414 34.97 17.60 -10.35
CA ALA A 414 35.77 16.57 -10.98
C ALA A 414 35.29 16.26 -12.41
N ARG A 415 33.97 16.23 -12.62
CA ARG A 415 33.35 16.03 -13.94
C ARG A 415 33.77 17.10 -14.95
N TYR A 416 33.67 18.37 -14.59
CA TYR A 416 34.02 19.47 -15.49
C TYR A 416 35.54 19.63 -15.68
N LEU A 417 36.34 19.44 -14.64
CA LEU A 417 37.80 19.45 -14.75
C LEU A 417 38.31 18.39 -15.72
N HIS A 418 37.80 17.17 -15.61
CA HIS A 418 38.16 16.08 -16.51
C HIS A 418 37.79 16.38 -17.97
N ARG A 419 36.66 17.05 -18.22
CA ARG A 419 36.26 17.49 -19.57
C ARG A 419 37.22 18.56 -20.12
N LEU A 420 37.65 19.51 -19.28
CA LEU A 420 38.57 20.57 -19.68
C LEU A 420 39.98 20.05 -19.99
N LEU A 421 40.50 19.12 -19.17
CA LEU A 421 41.83 18.55 -19.33
C LEU A 421 41.95 17.54 -20.48
N ARG A 422 40.83 17.23 -21.17
CA ARG A 422 40.78 16.33 -22.34
C ARG A 422 40.69 17.06 -23.69
N ASN A 423 40.89 18.38 -23.70
CA ASN A 423 41.07 19.16 -24.92
C ASN A 423 42.54 19.21 -25.34
#